data_AF-A0A7W2AMP2-F1
#
_entry.id   AF-A0A7W2AMP2-F1
#
_cell.length_a   1.000
_cell.length_b   1.000
_cell.length_c   1.000
_cell.angle_alpha   90.00
_cell.angle_beta   90.00
_cell.angle_gamma   90.00
#
_symmetry.space_group_name_H-M   'P 1'
#
loop_
_entity.id
_entity.type
_entity.pdbx_description
1 polymer ?
#
loop_
_entity_poly.entity_id
_entity_poly.type
_entity_poly.pdbx_seq_one_letter_code
_entity_poly.pdbx_strand_id
1 'polypeptide(L)' 'MRNYWYVSLTNRYPQPNTDDPVRVVQSVQIKKKYSIIEMTREATPKEIDKCKLLYCGHGFYSDKHIQENLSKYV' A
#
# COMPACT_ATOMS: atom_id res chain seq x y z
N MET A 1 16.75 18.01 -5.63
CA MET A 1 16.57 17.18 -4.42
C MET A 1 15.84 15.92 -4.83
N ARG A 2 16.41 14.73 -4.58
CA ARG A 2 15.73 13.45 -4.85
C ARG A 2 14.97 13.07 -3.57
N ASN A 3 13.65 12.98 -3.66
CA ASN A 3 12.81 12.52 -2.56
C ASN A 3 12.85 10.99 -2.55
N TYR A 4 13.61 10.43 -1.60
CA TYR A 4 13.65 8.99 -1.37
C TYR A 4 12.45 8.61 -0.51
N TRP A 5 11.64 7.67 -0.99
CA TRP A 5 10.56 7.08 -0.22
C TRP A 5 11.05 5.74 0.35
N TYR A 6 11.09 5.62 1.67
CA TYR A 6 11.35 4.36 2.35
C TYR A 6 10.01 3.71 2.66
N VAL A 7 9.74 2.56 2.06
CA VAL A 7 8.63 1.68 2.43
C VAL A 7 9.22 0.56 3.25
N SER A 8 9.01 0.58 4.58
CA SER A 8 9.33 -0.59 5.40
C SER A 8 8.30 -1.67 5.12
N LEU A 9 8.74 -2.77 4.51
CA LEU A 9 7.94 -3.98 4.30
C LEU A 9 7.96 -4.91 5.54
N THR A 10 8.48 -4.43 6.68
CA THR A 10 8.63 -5.20 7.92
C THR A 10 8.17 -4.39 9.12
N ASN A 11 7.65 -5.07 10.16
CA ASN A 11 7.51 -4.47 11.49
C ASN A 11 8.82 -4.45 12.29
N ARG A 12 9.85 -5.20 11.88
CA ARG A 12 11.28 -5.04 12.19
C ARG A 12 12.08 -6.08 11.39
N TYR A 13 13.37 -5.81 11.17
CA TYR A 13 14.34 -6.81 10.69
C TYR A 13 15.54 -6.85 11.65
N PRO A 14 16.04 -8.04 12.05
CA PRO A 14 15.53 -9.38 11.74
C PRO A 14 14.20 -9.70 12.45
N GLN A 15 13.68 -10.91 12.21
CA GLN A 15 12.29 -11.38 12.37
C GLN A 15 11.41 -10.66 13.41
N PRO A 16 10.14 -10.34 13.07
CA PRO A 16 9.19 -9.82 14.02
C PRO A 16 8.91 -10.85 15.13
N ASN A 17 8.94 -10.41 16.39
CA ASN A 17 8.55 -11.22 17.53
C ASN A 17 7.07 -11.65 17.38
N THR A 18 6.66 -12.73 18.06
CA THR A 18 5.26 -13.18 18.12
C THR A 18 4.27 -12.11 18.61
N ASP A 19 4.77 -11.08 19.32
CA ASP A 19 3.98 -9.95 19.81
C ASP A 19 3.94 -8.74 18.84
N ASP A 20 4.68 -8.79 17.73
CA ASP A 20 4.68 -7.69 16.77
C ASP A 20 3.34 -7.66 16.00
N PRO A 21 2.82 -6.46 15.69
CA PRO A 21 1.55 -6.34 15.00
C PRO A 21 1.57 -7.06 13.64
N VAL A 22 0.42 -7.56 13.21
CA VAL A 22 0.29 -8.22 11.90
C VAL A 22 0.70 -7.25 10.79
N ARG A 23 1.49 -7.73 9.84
CA ARG A 23 1.90 -6.95 8.67
C ARG A 23 0.68 -6.51 7.87
N VAL A 24 0.50 -5.19 7.79
CA VAL A 24 -0.65 -4.56 7.12
C VAL A 24 -0.41 -4.39 5.62
N VAL A 25 0.80 -3.98 5.22
CA VAL A 25 1.14 -3.75 3.80
C VAL A 25 1.76 -5.02 3.22
N GLN A 26 1.05 -5.66 2.31
CA GLN A 26 1.49 -6.89 1.64
C GLN A 26 2.53 -6.58 0.56
N SER A 27 2.27 -5.62 -0.31
CA SER A 27 3.18 -5.24 -1.39
C SER A 27 3.08 -3.75 -1.71
N VAL A 28 4.16 -3.19 -2.27
CA VAL A 28 4.16 -1.84 -2.83
C VAL A 28 4.82 -1.84 -4.20
N GLN A 29 4.12 -1.35 -5.20
CA GLN A 29 4.67 -1.12 -6.55
C GLN A 29 4.90 0.38 -6.75
N ILE A 30 6.14 0.78 -7.00
CA ILE A 30 6.50 2.18 -7.23
C ILE A 30 6.40 2.46 -8.72
N LYS A 31 5.60 3.46 -9.10
CA LYS A 31 5.54 4.02 -10.46
C LYS A 31 6.13 5.42 -10.47
N LYS A 32 6.33 5.98 -11.67
CA LYS A 32 6.94 7.31 -11.84
C LYS A 32 6.19 8.43 -11.12
N LYS A 33 4.86 8.35 -11.06
CA LYS A 33 3.98 9.41 -10.51
C LYS A 33 3.19 9.01 -9.27
N TYR A 34 3.05 7.71 -9.00
CA TYR A 34 2.22 7.18 -7.93
C TYR A 34 2.78 5.84 -7.45
N SER A 35 2.29 5.35 -6.32
CA SER A 35 2.59 4.02 -5.81
C SER A 35 1.29 3.25 -5.62
N ILE A 36 1.35 1.94 -5.84
CA ILE A 36 0.23 1.02 -5.63
C ILE A 36 0.55 0.24 -4.37
N ILE A 37 -0.36 0.27 -3.40
CA ILE A 37 -0.17 -0.35 -2.09
C ILE A 37 -1.26 -1.41 -1.93
N GLU A 38 -0.83 -2.66 -1.76
CA GLU A 38 -1.72 -3.78 -1.43
C GLU A 38 -1.69 -4.00 0.07
N MET A 39 -2.87 -3.98 0.70
CA MET A 39 -3.03 -4.11 2.15
C MET A 39 -3.81 -5.38 2.49
N THR A 40 -3.44 -6.04 3.58
CA THR A 40 -4.09 -7.26 4.09
C THR A 40 -5.38 -6.96 4.87
N ARG A 41 -5.64 -5.68 5.17
CA ARG A 41 -6.87 -5.16 5.76
C ARG A 41 -7.22 -3.81 5.14
N GLU A 42 -8.43 -3.34 5.41
CA GLU A 42 -8.82 -1.98 5.08
C GLU A 42 -7.91 -0.94 5.77
N ALA A 43 -7.56 0.12 5.05
CA ALA A 43 -6.79 1.24 5.58
C ALA A 43 -7.63 2.03 6.59
N THR A 44 -7.04 2.39 7.71
CA THR A 44 -7.69 3.26 8.69
C THR A 44 -7.80 4.69 8.14
N PRO A 45 -8.76 5.50 8.60
CA PRO A 45 -8.88 6.90 8.17
C PRO A 45 -7.59 7.71 8.35
N LYS A 46 -6.82 7.44 9.41
CA LYS A 46 -5.51 8.08 9.66
C LYS A 46 -4.46 7.71 8.62
N GLU A 47 -4.41 6.45 8.20
CA GLU A 47 -3.50 5.97 7.14
C GLU A 47 -3.88 6.58 5.79
N ILE A 48 -5.18 6.64 5.50
CA ILE A 48 -5.72 7.23 4.27
C ILE A 48 -5.32 8.72 4.18
N ASP A 49 -5.57 9.48 5.23
CA ASP A 49 -5.26 10.92 5.26
C ASP A 49 -3.75 11.19 5.16
N LYS A 50 -2.96 10.52 5.99
CA LYS A 50 -1.50 10.73 6.04
C LYS A 50 -0.79 10.35 4.74
N CYS A 51 -1.22 9.27 4.10
CA CYS A 51 -0.60 8.75 2.88
C CYS A 51 -1.36 9.14 1.60
N LYS A 52 -2.44 9.92 1.71
CA LYS A 52 -3.33 10.30 0.60
C LYS A 52 -3.78 9.09 -0.23
N LEU A 53 -4.18 8.02 0.45
CA LEU A 53 -4.55 6.77 -0.22
C LEU A 53 -5.88 6.91 -0.94
N LEU A 54 -5.98 6.30 -2.12
CA LEU A 54 -7.21 6.19 -2.90
C LEU A 54 -7.61 4.72 -2.99
N TYR A 55 -8.83 4.41 -2.60
CA TYR A 55 -9.34 3.05 -2.69
C TYR A 55 -9.64 2.69 -4.15
N CYS A 56 -8.91 1.70 -4.68
CA CYS A 56 -9.09 1.21 -6.05
C CYS A 56 -9.94 -0.07 -6.13
N GLY A 57 -10.07 -0.82 -5.03
CA GLY A 57 -10.86 -2.04 -4.97
C GLY A 57 -10.26 -3.10 -4.05
N HIS A 58 -10.98 -4.21 -3.93
CA HIS A 58 -10.55 -5.43 -3.23
C HIS A 58 -10.39 -6.56 -4.26
N GLY A 59 -9.34 -7.35 -4.13
CA GLY A 59 -8.99 -8.40 -5.09
C GLY A 59 -7.54 -8.32 -5.53
N PHE A 60 -7.21 -8.96 -6.65
CA PHE A 60 -5.87 -8.93 -7.23
C PHE A 60 -5.69 -7.69 -8.08
N TYR A 61 -4.47 -7.14 -8.13
CA TYR A 61 -4.17 -5.97 -8.98
C TYR A 61 -4.63 -6.17 -10.43
N SER A 62 -4.50 -7.37 -10.99
CA SER A 62 -4.91 -7.69 -12.36
C SER A 62 -6.42 -7.65 -12.61
N ASP A 63 -7.25 -7.54 -11.56
CA ASP A 63 -8.70 -7.59 -11.71
C ASP A 63 -9.23 -6.36 -12.45
N LYS A 64 -10.19 -6.59 -13.35
CA LYS A 64 -10.72 -5.58 -14.26
C LYS A 64 -11.25 -4.34 -13.52
N HIS A 65 -12.01 -4.53 -12.44
CA HIS A 65 -12.58 -3.43 -11.67
C HIS A 65 -11.50 -2.58 -10.98
N ILE A 66 -10.38 -3.18 -10.57
CA ILE A 66 -9.25 -2.45 -9.97
C ILE A 66 -8.53 -1.63 -11.04
N GLN A 67 -8.29 -2.21 -12.22
CA GLN A 67 -7.68 -1.48 -13.33
C GLN A 67 -8.56 -0.31 -13.80
N GLU A 68 -9.87 -0.52 -13.90
CA GLU A 68 -10.84 0.53 -14.26
C GLU A 68 -10.97 1.65 -13.23
N ASN A 69 -10.79 1.34 -11.94
CA ASN A 69 -10.78 2.38 -10.91
C ASN A 69 -9.45 3.13 -10.88
N LEU A 70 -8.33 2.42 -11.06
CA LEU A 70 -7.00 3.04 -11.10
C LEU A 70 -6.87 4.01 -12.28
N SER A 71 -7.41 3.66 -13.46
CA SER A 71 -7.33 4.49 -14.65
C SER A 71 -8.02 5.85 -14.51
N LYS A 72 -8.93 6.02 -13.55
CA LYS A 72 -9.57 7.31 -13.25
C LYS A 72 -8.61 8.32 -12.60
N TYR A 73 -7.49 7.84 -12.04
CA TYR A 73 -6.57 8.64 -11.24
C TYR A 73 -5.15 8.75 -11.83
N VAL A 74 -4.84 7.98 -12.87
CA VAL A 74 -3.48 7.86 -13.46
C VAL A 74 -3.37 8.57 -14.80
#